data_AF-T0QB25-F1
#
_entry.id   AF-T0QB25-F1
#
_cell.length_a   1.000
_cell.length_b   1.000
_cell.length_c   1.000
_cell.angle_alpha   90.00
_cell.angle_beta   90.00
_cell.angle_gamma   90.00
#
_symmetry.space_group_name_H-M   'P 1'
#
loop_
_entity.id
_entity.type
_entity.pdbx_description
1 polymer ?
#
loop_
_entity_poly.entity_id
_entity_poly.type
_entity_poly.pdbx_seq_one_letter_code
_entity_poly.pdbx_strand_id
1 'polypeptide(L)'
;MLGPVACDDVGHVVATLMLLALGFAANAMLVLRPLYRARRAASRPVHASTTSLCLLLLSICLLSDSLLHHRACWSDWRIFYGLVDNAAHATIALLSWALTCTVAFPRLSLRPLEGVAALFTGSLLDLDHFIVAAGWSFRAATSLSERPFGHAVAFVAAIALLTWWTCPVAHRVRAVAFVLACLLSHHLRDSYRRGLWIAPVVGSTPPVPYPIYLVLEILLPTSLAFWWRWMERRPHARPEPALIV
;
A
#
# COMPACT_ATOMS: atom_id res chain seq x y z
N MET A 1 -2.77 22.34 -1.93
CA MET A 1 -1.99 22.60 -0.72
C MET A 1 -2.98 22.73 0.42
N LEU A 2 -2.79 22.01 1.50
CA LEU A 2 -3.53 22.25 2.74
C LEU A 2 -3.12 23.65 3.26
N GLY A 3 -4.07 24.44 3.74
CA GLY A 3 -3.84 25.83 4.19
C GLY A 3 -2.91 25.94 5.40
N PRO A 4 -2.66 27.17 5.90
CA PRO A 4 -1.87 27.40 7.10
C PRO A 4 -2.43 26.60 8.29
N VAL A 5 -1.53 26.01 9.08
CA VAL A 5 -1.86 25.11 10.19
C VAL A 5 -2.07 25.91 11.47
N ALA A 6 -3.30 25.89 12.01
CA ALA A 6 -3.52 26.26 13.40
C ALA A 6 -3.13 25.06 14.27
N CYS A 7 -2.26 25.26 15.26
CA CYS A 7 -1.88 24.22 16.21
C CYS A 7 -2.98 24.07 17.27
N ASP A 8 -4.11 23.45 16.89
CA ASP A 8 -5.19 23.08 17.81
C ASP A 8 -5.01 21.64 18.29
N ASP A 9 -4.77 21.47 19.60
CA ASP A 9 -4.54 20.18 20.23
C ASP A 9 -5.74 19.23 20.12
N VAL A 10 -6.98 19.76 20.12
CA VAL A 10 -8.19 18.92 20.13
C VAL A 10 -8.40 18.24 18.78
N GLY A 11 -8.27 18.98 17.68
CA GLY A 11 -8.38 18.43 16.33
C GLY A 11 -7.35 17.33 16.05
N HIS A 12 -6.13 17.51 16.57
CA HIS A 12 -5.05 16.54 16.43
C HIS A 12 -5.32 15.23 17.18
N VAL A 13 -5.79 15.32 18.43
CA VAL A 13 -6.16 14.14 19.24
C VAL A 13 -7.31 13.39 18.58
N VAL A 14 -8.34 14.08 18.12
CA VAL A 14 -9.49 13.46 17.44
C VAL A 14 -9.06 12.73 16.17
N ALA A 15 -8.26 13.38 15.30
CA ALA A 15 -7.76 12.77 14.07
C ALA A 15 -6.91 11.51 14.36
N THR A 16 -6.07 11.56 15.40
CA THR A 16 -5.27 10.42 15.85
C THR A 16 -6.15 9.25 16.27
N LEU A 17 -7.13 9.49 17.14
CA LEU A 17 -8.04 8.45 17.62
C LEU A 17 -8.87 7.84 16.47
N MET A 18 -9.35 8.68 15.54
CA MET A 18 -10.07 8.22 14.36
C MET A 18 -9.20 7.34 13.46
N LEU A 19 -7.96 7.76 13.18
CA LEU A 19 -7.03 6.98 12.35
C LEU A 19 -6.70 5.63 13.00
N LEU A 20 -6.42 5.61 14.30
CA LEU A 20 -6.14 4.38 15.04
C LEU A 20 -7.36 3.44 15.03
N ALA A 21 -8.56 3.95 15.32
CA ALA A 21 -9.77 3.15 15.34
C ALA A 21 -10.11 2.60 13.94
N LEU A 22 -10.07 3.45 12.91
CA LEU A 22 -10.41 3.06 11.55
C LEU A 22 -9.38 2.11 10.94
N GLY A 23 -8.09 2.40 11.13
CA GLY A 23 -6.99 1.55 10.68
C GLY A 23 -7.00 0.19 11.38
N PHE A 24 -7.18 0.16 12.70
CA PHE A 24 -7.31 -1.08 13.45
C PHE A 24 -8.53 -1.89 12.99
N ALA A 25 -9.70 -1.26 12.83
CA ALA A 25 -10.90 -1.92 12.34
C ALA A 25 -10.71 -2.50 10.93
N ALA A 26 -10.10 -1.74 10.01
CA ALA A 26 -9.78 -2.20 8.66
C ALA A 26 -8.88 -3.44 8.69
N ASN A 27 -7.76 -3.36 9.42
CA ASN A 27 -6.78 -4.43 9.52
C ASN A 27 -7.41 -5.68 10.17
N ALA A 28 -8.17 -5.52 11.27
CA ALA A 28 -8.86 -6.61 11.94
C ALA A 28 -9.94 -7.26 11.06
N MET A 29 -10.74 -6.46 10.35
CA MET A 29 -11.81 -6.98 9.49
C MET A 29 -11.30 -7.73 8.27
N LEU A 30 -10.18 -7.29 7.68
CA LEU A 30 -9.62 -7.90 6.46
C LEU A 30 -8.68 -9.06 6.76
N VAL A 31 -7.98 -9.05 7.90
CA VAL A 31 -6.98 -10.08 8.24
C VAL A 31 -7.50 -11.06 9.30
N LEU A 32 -8.05 -10.57 10.41
CA LEU A 32 -8.40 -11.41 11.57
C LEU A 32 -9.76 -12.09 11.42
N ARG A 33 -10.75 -11.39 10.84
CA ARG A 33 -12.10 -11.93 10.67
C ARG A 33 -12.15 -13.19 9.79
N PRO A 34 -11.42 -13.29 8.66
CA PRO A 34 -11.40 -14.52 7.88
C PRO A 34 -10.70 -15.68 8.62
N LEU A 35 -9.64 -15.40 9.41
CA LEU A 35 -8.98 -16.41 10.25
C LEU A 35 -9.93 -16.99 11.31
N TYR A 36 -10.66 -16.11 11.99
CA TYR A 36 -11.63 -16.51 13.01
C TYR A 36 -12.76 -17.36 12.42
N ARG A 37 -13.26 -17.01 11.22
CA ARG A 37 -14.33 -17.75 10.55
C ARG A 37 -13.89 -19.08 9.97
N ALA A 38 -12.69 -19.17 9.41
CA ALA A 38 -12.11 -20.42 8.93
C ALA A 38 -12.07 -21.48 10.05
N ARG A 39 -11.82 -21.06 11.30
CA ARG A 39 -11.81 -21.95 12.47
C ARG A 39 -13.21 -22.40 12.93
N ARG A 40 -14.27 -21.65 12.63
CA ARG A 40 -15.63 -21.92 13.15
C ARG A 40 -16.51 -22.75 12.20
N ALA A 41 -16.00 -23.21 11.06
CA ALA A 41 -16.75 -23.99 10.06
C ALA A 41 -18.14 -23.41 9.70
N ALA A 42 -18.33 -22.09 9.89
CA ALA A 42 -19.64 -21.47 9.84
C ALA A 42 -19.63 -20.19 8.99
N SER A 43 -20.62 -20.17 8.11
CA SER A 43 -21.18 -19.04 7.34
C SER A 43 -20.44 -18.55 6.09
N ARG A 44 -21.28 -18.09 5.14
CA ARG A 44 -20.94 -17.55 3.82
C ARG A 44 -19.82 -16.50 3.89
N PRO A 45 -18.93 -16.44 2.89
CA PRO A 45 -17.92 -15.40 2.81
C PRO A 45 -18.60 -14.02 2.85
N VAL A 46 -18.16 -13.16 3.77
CA VAL A 46 -18.56 -11.75 3.77
C VAL A 46 -17.56 -11.04 2.87
N HIS A 47 -18.02 -10.64 1.70
CA HIS A 47 -17.25 -9.83 0.78
C HIS A 47 -17.42 -8.36 1.18
N ALA A 48 -16.30 -7.66 1.37
CA ALA A 48 -16.34 -6.21 1.45
C ALA A 48 -16.81 -5.67 0.11
N SER A 49 -17.74 -4.71 0.10
CA SER A 49 -18.14 -4.08 -1.16
C SER A 49 -16.99 -3.22 -1.69
N THR A 50 -16.85 -3.15 -3.01
CA THR A 50 -15.85 -2.28 -3.67
C THR A 50 -15.98 -0.84 -3.18
N THR A 51 -17.20 -0.31 -3.10
CA THR A 51 -17.47 1.05 -2.61
C THR A 51 -16.99 1.25 -1.18
N SER A 52 -17.25 0.29 -0.27
CA SER A 52 -16.78 0.38 1.11
C SER A 52 -15.25 0.40 1.20
N LEU A 53 -14.56 -0.41 0.40
CA LEU A 53 -13.09 -0.42 0.35
C LEU A 53 -12.53 0.90 -0.19
N CYS A 54 -13.13 1.46 -1.25
CA CYS A 54 -12.74 2.77 -1.79
C CYS A 54 -12.92 3.89 -0.75
N LEU A 55 -14.07 3.95 -0.09
CA LEU A 55 -14.33 4.96 0.94
C LEU A 55 -13.36 4.83 2.11
N LEU A 56 -13.07 3.59 2.53
CA LEU A 56 -12.13 3.32 3.62
C LEU A 56 -10.70 3.71 3.25
N LEU A 57 -10.25 3.39 2.03
CA LEU A 57 -8.95 3.80 1.50
C LEU A 57 -8.80 5.32 1.52
N LEU A 58 -9.77 6.04 0.93
CA LEU A 58 -9.75 7.51 0.91
C LEU A 58 -9.79 8.10 2.32
N SER A 59 -10.57 7.51 3.23
CA SER A 59 -10.65 7.96 4.62
C SER A 59 -9.29 7.83 5.33
N ILE A 60 -8.58 6.72 5.15
CA ILE A 60 -7.24 6.52 5.71
C ILE A 60 -6.24 7.52 5.12
N CYS A 61 -6.26 7.74 3.80
CA CYS A 61 -5.44 8.75 3.15
C CYS A 61 -5.69 10.14 3.75
N LEU A 62 -6.94 10.61 3.74
CA LEU A 62 -7.32 11.94 4.24
C LEU A 62 -6.98 12.14 5.73
N LEU A 63 -7.28 11.15 6.58
CA LEU A 63 -7.03 11.25 8.02
C LEU A 63 -5.53 11.26 8.33
N SER A 64 -4.77 10.33 7.73
CA SER A 64 -3.32 10.25 7.95
C SER A 64 -2.61 11.50 7.42
N ASP A 65 -2.97 11.99 6.24
CA ASP A 65 -2.37 13.18 5.65
C ASP A 65 -2.73 14.45 6.43
N SER A 66 -3.98 14.57 6.88
CA SER A 66 -4.39 15.66 7.78
C SER A 66 -3.58 15.63 9.07
N LEU A 67 -3.41 14.46 9.68
CA LEU A 67 -2.64 14.31 10.92
C LEU A 67 -1.17 14.70 10.73
N LEU A 68 -0.55 14.23 9.65
CA LEU A 68 0.85 14.48 9.33
C LEU A 68 1.14 15.90 8.83
N HIS A 69 0.14 16.59 8.27
CA HIS A 69 0.27 18.01 7.93
C HIS A 69 0.57 18.87 9.16
N HIS A 70 0.14 18.45 10.35
CA HIS A 70 0.39 19.17 11.59
C HIS A 70 1.73 18.82 12.27
N ARG A 71 2.57 17.97 11.66
CA ARG A 71 3.87 17.58 12.24
C ARG A 71 4.78 18.77 12.61
N ALA A 72 4.60 19.91 11.95
CA ALA A 72 5.37 21.13 12.20
C ALA A 72 5.05 21.76 13.57
N CYS A 73 3.82 21.60 14.08
CA CYS A 73 3.41 22.07 15.39
C CYS A 73 4.01 21.25 16.54
N TRP A 74 4.35 19.98 16.27
CA TRP A 74 4.74 19.01 17.29
C TRP A 74 6.02 18.26 16.90
N SER A 75 7.09 18.99 16.62
CA SER A 75 8.36 18.41 16.15
C SER A 75 8.98 17.38 17.11
N ASP A 76 8.72 17.51 18.42
CA ASP A 76 9.21 16.58 19.44
C ASP A 76 8.59 15.18 19.31
N TRP A 77 7.43 15.08 18.66
CA TRP A 77 6.69 13.84 18.44
C TRP A 77 7.07 13.14 17.13
N ARG A 78 8.27 13.42 16.60
CA ARG A 78 8.70 12.88 15.31
C ARG A 78 8.64 11.34 15.22
N ILE A 79 8.93 10.64 16.32
CA ILE A 79 8.80 9.17 16.36
C ILE A 79 7.35 8.75 16.12
N PHE A 80 6.43 9.36 16.85
CA PHE A 80 5.00 9.12 16.69
C PHE A 80 4.56 9.37 15.24
N TYR A 81 4.94 10.50 14.63
CA TYR A 81 4.57 10.79 13.25
C TYR A 81 5.15 9.80 12.23
N GLY A 82 6.40 9.39 12.37
CA GLY A 82 6.94 8.39 11.44
C GLY A 82 6.32 7.00 11.63
N LEU A 83 5.94 6.62 12.87
CA LEU A 83 5.15 5.40 13.10
C LEU A 83 3.75 5.49 12.49
N VAL A 84 3.09 6.63 12.61
CA VAL A 84 1.78 6.91 11.99
C VAL A 84 1.88 6.86 10.46
N ASP A 85 2.92 7.48 9.88
CA ASP A 85 3.15 7.51 8.43
C ASP A 85 3.34 6.08 7.89
N ASN A 86 4.22 5.31 8.52
CA ASN A 86 4.48 3.92 8.17
C ASN A 86 3.23 3.02 8.37
N ALA A 87 2.47 3.22 9.46
CA ALA A 87 1.21 2.50 9.67
C ALA A 87 0.15 2.84 8.60
N ALA A 88 0.10 4.10 8.14
CA ALA A 88 -0.76 4.49 7.03
C ALA A 88 -0.35 3.78 5.74
N HIS A 89 0.94 3.72 5.41
CA HIS A 89 1.45 2.96 4.26
C HIS A 89 1.05 1.48 4.33
N ALA A 90 1.21 0.84 5.48
CA ALA A 90 0.81 -0.55 5.70
C ALA A 90 -0.69 -0.76 5.43
N THR A 91 -1.56 0.06 6.04
CA THR A 91 -3.02 -0.07 5.87
C THR A 91 -3.47 0.25 4.44
N ILE A 92 -2.87 1.25 3.79
CA ILE A 92 -3.15 1.60 2.38
C ILE A 92 -2.76 0.43 1.46
N ALA A 93 -1.61 -0.21 1.66
CA ALA A 93 -1.22 -1.39 0.90
C ALA A 93 -2.21 -2.56 1.06
N LEU A 94 -2.66 -2.84 2.30
CA LEU A 94 -3.70 -3.85 2.57
C LEU A 94 -5.02 -3.52 1.84
N LEU A 95 -5.48 -2.28 1.93
CA LEU A 95 -6.73 -1.84 1.30
C LEU A 95 -6.64 -1.85 -0.22
N SER A 96 -5.52 -1.40 -0.78
CA SER A 96 -5.20 -1.47 -2.21
C SER A 96 -5.24 -2.91 -2.72
N TRP A 97 -4.59 -3.85 -2.01
CA TRP A 97 -4.62 -5.25 -2.39
C TRP A 97 -5.99 -5.91 -2.24
N ALA A 98 -6.71 -5.62 -1.15
CA ALA A 98 -8.07 -6.09 -0.94
C ALA A 98 -9.00 -5.62 -2.06
N LEU A 99 -8.92 -4.33 -2.42
CA LEU A 99 -9.68 -3.74 -3.52
C LEU A 99 -9.33 -4.38 -4.86
N THR A 100 -8.04 -4.60 -5.12
CA THR A 100 -7.56 -5.31 -6.32
C THR A 100 -8.19 -6.70 -6.43
N CYS A 101 -8.17 -7.49 -5.34
CA CYS A 101 -8.79 -8.81 -5.30
C CYS A 101 -10.31 -8.76 -5.55
N THR A 102 -11.01 -7.87 -4.86
CA THR A 102 -12.48 -7.74 -4.96
C THR A 102 -12.92 -7.30 -6.36
N VAL A 103 -12.18 -6.40 -7.01
CA VAL A 103 -12.50 -5.94 -8.37
C VAL A 103 -12.12 -7.00 -9.42
N ALA A 104 -11.00 -7.70 -9.23
CA ALA A 104 -10.54 -8.72 -10.15
C ALA A 104 -11.50 -9.92 -10.15
N PHE A 105 -11.83 -10.41 -8.95
CA PHE A 105 -12.63 -11.60 -8.75
C PHE A 105 -13.52 -11.42 -7.52
N PRO A 106 -14.75 -10.89 -7.65
CA PRO A 106 -15.62 -10.57 -6.51
C PRO A 106 -15.95 -11.75 -5.59
N ARG A 107 -15.85 -12.98 -6.09
CA ARG A 107 -16.08 -14.22 -5.34
C ARG A 107 -14.82 -14.74 -4.62
N LEU A 108 -13.66 -14.16 -4.92
CA LEU A 108 -12.38 -14.56 -4.34
C LEU A 108 -12.13 -13.74 -3.09
N SER A 109 -12.06 -14.41 -1.96
CA SER A 109 -11.71 -13.77 -0.70
C SER A 109 -10.21 -13.45 -0.66
N LEU A 110 -9.87 -12.30 -0.08
CA LEU A 110 -8.51 -12.01 0.36
C LEU A 110 -8.06 -13.13 1.31
N ARG A 111 -6.92 -13.75 1.03
CA ARG A 111 -6.37 -14.77 1.92
C ARG A 111 -5.72 -14.06 3.12
N PRO A 112 -5.90 -14.53 4.37
CA PRO A 112 -5.32 -13.88 5.54
C PRO A 112 -3.82 -13.62 5.43
N LEU A 113 -3.07 -14.61 4.91
CA LEU A 113 -1.63 -14.49 4.74
C LEU A 113 -1.26 -13.40 3.74
N GLU A 114 -2.06 -13.20 2.68
CA GLU A 114 -1.85 -12.10 1.75
C GLU A 114 -2.18 -10.75 2.39
N GLY A 115 -3.20 -10.70 3.25
CA GLY A 115 -3.49 -9.49 4.02
C GLY A 115 -2.35 -9.11 4.97
N VAL A 116 -1.81 -10.09 5.70
CA VAL A 116 -0.61 -9.89 6.53
C VAL A 116 0.58 -9.48 5.68
N ALA A 117 0.82 -10.16 4.56
CA ALA A 117 1.90 -9.82 3.65
C ALA A 117 1.75 -8.39 3.12
N ALA A 118 0.55 -7.93 2.77
CA ALA A 118 0.32 -6.57 2.27
C ALA A 118 0.68 -5.51 3.32
N LEU A 119 0.30 -5.73 4.60
CA LEU A 119 0.69 -4.86 5.71
C LEU A 119 2.22 -4.77 5.82
N PHE A 120 2.91 -5.92 5.79
CA PHE A 120 4.36 -5.96 5.85
C PHE A 120 5.01 -5.32 4.61
N THR A 121 4.57 -5.63 3.40
CA THR A 121 5.15 -5.07 2.17
C THR A 121 4.97 -3.55 2.12
N GLY A 122 3.82 -3.03 2.55
CA GLY A 122 3.59 -1.59 2.65
C GLY A 122 4.49 -0.90 3.68
N SER A 123 4.82 -1.58 4.78
CA SER A 123 5.62 -1.02 5.88
C SER A 123 7.13 -1.21 5.73
N LEU A 124 7.57 -2.37 5.25
CA LEU A 124 9.00 -2.74 5.19
C LEU A 124 9.78 -1.91 4.18
N LEU A 125 9.10 -1.25 3.24
CA LEU A 125 9.77 -0.36 2.29
C LEU A 125 10.53 0.75 3.03
N ASP A 126 9.94 1.32 4.09
CA ASP A 126 10.54 2.39 4.90
C ASP A 126 11.77 1.94 5.69
N LEU A 127 12.06 0.63 5.78
CA LEU A 127 13.28 0.16 6.43
C LEU A 127 14.54 0.55 5.65
N ASP A 128 14.42 0.87 4.36
CA ASP A 128 15.53 1.36 3.55
C ASP A 128 16.10 2.70 4.09
N HIS A 129 15.29 3.49 4.80
CA HIS A 129 15.75 4.69 5.51
C HIS A 129 16.81 4.36 6.57
N PHE A 130 16.67 3.24 7.29
CA PHE A 130 17.66 2.82 8.28
C PHE A 130 18.94 2.29 7.61
N ILE A 131 18.81 1.67 6.43
CA ILE A 131 19.95 1.21 5.63
C ILE A 131 20.76 2.42 5.15
N VAL A 132 20.11 3.43 4.56
CA VAL A 132 20.78 4.64 4.07
C VAL A 132 21.32 5.50 5.21
N ALA A 133 20.65 5.52 6.36
CA ALA A 133 21.16 6.14 7.57
C ALA A 133 22.34 5.36 8.22
N ALA A 134 22.71 4.20 7.67
CA ALA A 134 23.75 3.32 8.19
C ALA A 134 23.59 2.98 9.69
N GLY A 135 22.34 2.81 10.16
CA GLY A 135 22.07 2.47 11.56
C GLY A 135 20.60 2.50 11.96
N TRP A 136 20.33 2.12 13.22
CA TRP A 136 18.98 1.99 13.78
C TRP A 136 18.43 3.28 14.42
N SER A 137 19.13 4.40 14.25
CA SER A 137 18.69 5.68 14.79
C SER A 137 17.48 6.18 14.01
N PHE A 138 16.30 6.14 14.64
CA PHE A 138 15.09 6.71 14.08
C PHE A 138 15.28 8.19 13.70
N ARG A 139 16.08 8.91 14.49
CA ARG A 139 16.42 10.30 14.21
C ARG A 139 17.16 10.45 12.89
N ALA A 140 18.14 9.60 12.63
CA ALA A 140 18.92 9.63 11.40
C ALA A 140 18.07 9.18 10.19
N ALA A 141 17.33 8.08 10.33
CA ALA A 141 16.46 7.52 9.28
C ALA A 141 15.42 8.53 8.77
N THR A 142 14.85 9.34 9.68
CA THR A 142 13.85 10.37 9.34
C THR A 142 14.41 11.74 9.01
N SER A 143 15.74 11.93 9.06
CA SER A 143 16.41 13.20 8.73
C SER A 143 17.29 13.12 7.48
N LEU A 144 17.15 12.08 6.67
CA LEU A 144 17.90 11.91 5.44
C LEU A 144 17.59 13.04 4.44
N SER A 145 18.65 13.62 3.86
CA SER A 145 18.57 14.55 2.74
C SER A 145 18.34 13.83 1.42
N GLU A 146 18.89 12.63 1.28
CA GLU A 146 18.76 11.78 0.09
C GLU A 146 17.54 10.86 0.19
N ARG A 147 17.01 10.46 -0.96
CA ARG A 147 15.92 9.48 -1.01
C ARG A 147 16.46 8.06 -0.95
N PRO A 148 15.93 7.21 -0.07
CA PRO A 148 16.31 5.82 -0.02
C PRO A 148 15.92 5.04 -1.27
N PHE A 149 16.78 4.11 -1.69
CA PHE A 149 16.68 3.43 -3.00
C PHE A 149 15.36 2.67 -3.23
N GLY A 150 14.70 2.19 -2.18
CA GLY A 150 13.41 1.50 -2.26
C GLY A 150 12.28 2.41 -2.78
N HIS A 151 12.45 3.71 -2.62
CA HIS A 151 11.52 4.73 -3.09
C HIS A 151 11.70 5.11 -4.57
N ALA A 152 12.63 4.45 -5.29
CA ALA A 152 12.80 4.64 -6.72
C ALA A 152 11.76 3.81 -7.49
N VAL A 153 11.09 4.39 -8.49
CA VAL A 153 10.15 3.65 -9.36
C VAL A 153 10.84 2.45 -10.01
N ALA A 154 12.13 2.57 -10.35
CA ALA A 154 12.93 1.47 -10.87
C ALA A 154 13.09 0.31 -9.87
N PHE A 155 13.14 0.58 -8.57
CA PHE A 155 13.16 -0.47 -7.55
C PHE A 155 11.87 -1.29 -7.57
N VAL A 156 10.71 -0.62 -7.61
CA VAL A 156 9.40 -1.30 -7.70
C VAL A 156 9.31 -2.15 -8.96
N ALA A 157 9.76 -1.61 -10.11
CA ALA A 157 9.81 -2.36 -11.36
C ALA A 157 10.74 -3.58 -11.27
N ALA A 158 11.90 -3.45 -10.61
CA ALA A 158 12.84 -4.55 -10.41
C ALA A 158 12.24 -5.66 -9.53
N ILE A 159 11.57 -5.33 -8.43
CA ILE A 159 10.91 -6.32 -7.56
C ILE A 159 9.74 -7.01 -8.28
N ALA A 160 8.95 -6.26 -9.06
CA ALA A 160 7.88 -6.82 -9.87
C ALA A 160 8.42 -7.80 -10.93
N LEU A 161 9.53 -7.45 -11.59
CA LEU A 161 10.19 -8.29 -12.58
C LEU A 161 10.84 -9.54 -11.97
N LEU A 162 11.49 -9.39 -10.81
CA LEU A 162 12.02 -10.52 -10.04
C LEU A 162 10.89 -11.48 -9.64
N THR A 163 9.77 -10.94 -9.17
CA THR A 163 8.57 -11.71 -8.84
C THR A 163 8.01 -12.43 -10.07
N TRP A 164 7.99 -11.78 -11.23
CA TRP A 164 7.59 -12.40 -12.49
C TRP A 164 8.44 -13.62 -12.84
N TRP A 165 9.76 -13.53 -12.68
CA TRP A 165 10.67 -14.63 -13.03
C TRP A 165 10.70 -15.77 -12.01
N THR A 166 10.55 -15.46 -10.72
CA THR A 166 10.69 -16.44 -9.64
C THR A 166 9.39 -17.14 -9.28
N CYS A 167 8.23 -16.50 -9.46
CA CYS A 167 6.96 -17.13 -9.13
C CYS A 167 6.52 -18.16 -10.18
N PRO A 168 5.94 -19.30 -9.75
CA PRO A 168 5.32 -20.27 -10.65
C PRO A 168 4.29 -19.61 -11.58
N VAL A 169 4.23 -20.07 -12.84
CA VAL A 169 3.36 -19.49 -13.88
C VAL A 169 1.91 -19.33 -13.40
N ALA A 170 1.38 -20.34 -12.70
CA ALA A 170 0.02 -20.36 -12.17
C ALA A 170 -0.30 -19.26 -11.13
N HIS A 171 0.72 -18.64 -10.52
CA HIS A 171 0.55 -17.59 -9.50
C HIS A 171 1.24 -16.28 -9.87
N ARG A 172 1.99 -16.27 -10.97
CA ARG A 172 2.87 -15.17 -11.37
C ARG A 172 2.15 -13.84 -11.49
N VAL A 173 1.03 -13.81 -12.23
CA VAL A 173 0.26 -12.57 -12.47
C VAL A 173 -0.28 -12.01 -11.16
N ARG A 174 -0.85 -12.87 -10.30
CA ARG A 174 -1.35 -12.50 -8.97
C ARG A 174 -0.24 -11.92 -8.10
N ALA A 175 0.93 -12.57 -8.07
CA ALA A 175 2.07 -12.14 -7.26
C ALA A 175 2.61 -10.78 -7.73
N VAL A 176 2.72 -10.57 -9.05
CA VAL A 176 3.12 -9.26 -9.59
C VAL A 176 2.07 -8.19 -9.29
N ALA A 177 0.78 -8.48 -9.46
CA ALA A 177 -0.29 -7.55 -9.11
C ALA A 177 -0.23 -7.16 -7.62
N PHE A 178 0.07 -8.11 -6.74
CA PHE A 178 0.26 -7.88 -5.31
C PHE A 178 1.41 -6.92 -5.03
N VAL A 179 2.59 -7.17 -5.59
CA VAL A 179 3.77 -6.31 -5.42
C VAL A 179 3.49 -4.90 -5.91
N LEU A 180 2.92 -4.77 -7.11
CA LEU A 180 2.59 -3.46 -7.68
C LEU A 180 1.55 -2.73 -6.83
N ALA A 181 0.50 -3.41 -6.38
CA ALA A 181 -0.56 -2.81 -5.56
C ALA A 181 -0.02 -2.25 -4.24
N CYS A 182 0.91 -2.95 -3.59
CA CYS A 182 1.47 -2.56 -2.30
C CYS A 182 2.57 -1.48 -2.42
N LEU A 183 3.51 -1.65 -3.36
CA LEU A 183 4.65 -0.75 -3.47
C LEU A 183 4.32 0.54 -4.23
N LEU A 184 3.47 0.47 -5.27
CA LEU A 184 3.07 1.69 -5.98
C LEU A 184 2.11 2.55 -5.16
N SER A 185 1.25 1.97 -4.30
CA SER A 185 0.42 2.80 -3.39
C SER A 185 1.29 3.52 -2.37
N HIS A 186 2.32 2.86 -1.86
CA HIS A 186 3.32 3.52 -1.02
C HIS A 186 3.94 4.74 -1.76
N HIS A 187 4.43 4.52 -2.99
CA HIS A 187 5.05 5.59 -3.80
C HIS A 187 4.06 6.70 -4.18
N LEU A 188 2.81 6.37 -4.50
CA LEU A 188 1.78 7.34 -4.84
C LEU A 188 1.48 8.27 -3.67
N ARG A 189 1.33 7.72 -2.46
CA ARG A 189 1.19 8.53 -1.25
C ARG A 189 2.40 9.43 -1.02
N ASP A 190 3.61 8.93 -1.18
CA ASP A 190 4.80 9.77 -1.03
C ASP A 190 4.92 10.85 -2.11
N SER A 191 4.38 10.58 -3.29
CA SER A 191 4.46 11.47 -4.43
C SER A 191 3.71 12.79 -4.25
N TYR A 192 2.67 12.88 -3.42
CA TYR A 192 2.00 14.18 -3.22
C TYR A 192 2.86 15.17 -2.41
N ARG A 193 3.80 14.65 -1.60
CA ARG A 193 4.70 15.47 -0.77
C ARG A 193 5.99 15.80 -1.50
N ARG A 194 6.55 14.82 -2.20
CA ARG A 194 7.90 14.91 -2.76
C ARG A 194 7.95 14.68 -4.27
N GLY A 195 6.86 14.23 -4.90
CA GLY A 195 6.85 13.77 -6.29
C GLY A 195 7.39 12.34 -6.43
N LEU A 196 7.10 11.70 -7.56
CA LEU A 196 7.63 10.39 -7.91
C LEU A 196 9.14 10.48 -8.18
N TRP A 197 9.90 9.48 -7.75
CA TRP A 197 11.33 9.41 -7.97
C TRP A 197 11.69 8.36 -9.02
N ILE A 198 11.97 8.83 -10.23
CA ILE A 198 12.33 8.01 -11.39
C ILE A 198 13.86 7.96 -11.48
N ALA A 199 14.49 7.43 -10.42
CA ALA A 199 15.92 7.18 -10.40
C ALA A 199 16.27 5.86 -11.12
N PRO A 200 17.51 5.74 -11.63
CA PRO A 200 18.56 6.78 -11.67
C PRO A 200 18.42 7.76 -12.85
N VAL A 201 17.48 7.53 -13.77
CA VAL A 201 17.51 8.14 -15.12
C VAL A 201 17.00 9.59 -15.16
N VAL A 202 15.88 9.89 -14.50
CA VAL A 202 15.18 11.19 -14.63
C VAL A 202 15.27 12.01 -13.34
N GLY A 203 15.33 11.36 -12.18
CA GLY A 203 15.29 12.03 -10.88
C GLY A 203 13.86 12.23 -10.37
N SER A 204 13.64 13.29 -9.59
CA SER A 204 12.33 13.56 -8.97
C SER A 204 11.43 14.38 -9.88
N THR A 205 10.19 13.93 -10.05
CA THR A 205 9.10 14.74 -10.61
C THR A 205 8.64 15.79 -9.58
N PRO A 206 7.89 16.84 -10.00
CA PRO A 206 7.20 17.72 -9.06
C PRO A 206 6.20 16.95 -8.19
N PRO A 207 5.88 17.47 -6.98
CA PRO A 207 4.83 16.88 -6.14
C PRO A 207 3.50 16.73 -6.88
N VAL A 208 2.89 15.56 -6.77
CA VAL A 208 1.61 15.27 -7.42
C VAL A 208 0.50 16.10 -6.75
N PRO A 209 -0.37 16.79 -7.50
CA PRO A 209 -1.47 17.54 -6.92
C PRO A 209 -2.35 16.64 -6.04
N TYR A 210 -2.69 17.12 -4.85
CA TYR A 210 -3.35 16.30 -3.82
C TYR A 210 -4.63 15.58 -4.28
N PRO A 211 -5.59 16.22 -5.01
CA PRO A 211 -6.76 15.50 -5.52
C PRO A 211 -6.39 14.42 -6.55
N ILE A 212 -5.34 14.65 -7.34
CA ILE A 212 -4.86 13.67 -8.33
C ILE A 212 -4.28 12.46 -7.62
N TYR A 213 -3.48 12.64 -6.57
CA TYR A 213 -2.97 11.54 -5.74
C TYR A 213 -4.11 10.66 -5.20
N LEU A 214 -5.15 11.26 -4.61
CA LEU A 214 -6.28 10.51 -4.07
C LEU A 214 -7.02 9.69 -5.14
N VAL A 215 -7.17 10.27 -6.34
CA VAL A 215 -7.74 9.55 -7.49
C VAL A 215 -6.82 8.40 -7.92
N LEU A 216 -5.51 8.62 -7.98
CA LEU A 216 -4.53 7.59 -8.35
C LEU A 216 -4.53 6.41 -7.36
N GLU A 217 -4.71 6.65 -6.06
CA GLU A 217 -4.84 5.57 -5.06
C GLU A 217 -6.03 4.64 -5.31
N ILE A 218 -7.09 5.12 -5.97
CA ILE A 218 -8.25 4.31 -6.36
C ILE A 218 -8.03 3.68 -7.74
N LEU A 219 -7.44 4.44 -8.67
CA LEU A 219 -7.18 3.97 -10.03
C LEU A 219 -6.13 2.86 -10.07
N LEU A 220 -5.12 2.89 -9.20
CA LEU A 220 -4.07 1.87 -9.13
C LEU A 220 -4.66 0.45 -8.92
N PRO A 221 -5.35 0.13 -7.81
CA PRO A 221 -5.86 -1.21 -7.55
C PRO A 221 -6.92 -1.66 -8.56
N THR A 222 -7.74 -0.72 -9.07
CA THR A 222 -8.73 -1.04 -10.10
C THR A 222 -8.08 -1.36 -11.45
N SER A 223 -7.06 -0.60 -11.86
CA SER A 223 -6.30 -0.86 -13.09
C SER A 223 -5.55 -2.19 -13.02
N LEU A 224 -4.91 -2.48 -11.88
CA LEU A 224 -4.24 -3.76 -11.64
C LEU A 224 -5.22 -4.93 -11.66
N ALA A 225 -6.42 -4.76 -11.12
CA ALA A 225 -7.45 -5.78 -11.18
C ALA A 225 -7.91 -6.08 -12.62
N PHE A 226 -8.12 -5.05 -13.44
CA PHE A 226 -8.46 -5.24 -14.85
C PHE A 226 -7.32 -5.92 -15.63
N TRP A 227 -6.08 -5.50 -15.40
CA TRP A 227 -4.89 -6.11 -16.00
C TRP A 227 -4.76 -7.58 -15.63
N TRP A 228 -4.88 -7.92 -14.34
CA TRP A 228 -4.81 -9.29 -13.85
C TRP A 228 -5.87 -10.18 -14.52
N ARG A 229 -7.14 -9.74 -14.54
CA ARG A 229 -8.23 -10.47 -15.22
C ARG A 229 -7.98 -10.65 -16.71
N TRP A 230 -7.33 -9.69 -17.36
CA TRP A 230 -7.01 -9.77 -18.78
C TRP A 230 -5.90 -10.78 -19.05
N MET A 231 -4.87 -10.80 -18.20
CA MET A 231 -3.77 -11.76 -18.29
C MET A 231 -4.21 -13.20 -18.04
N GLU A 232 -5.10 -13.46 -17.07
CA GLU A 232 -5.63 -14.81 -16.82
C GLU A 232 -6.64 -15.28 -17.86
N ARG A 233 -7.32 -14.37 -18.56
CA ARG A 233 -8.24 -14.72 -19.66
C ARG A 233 -7.53 -15.18 -20.93
N ARG A 234 -6.23 -14.89 -21.08
CA ARG A 234 -5.47 -15.39 -22.21
C ARG A 234 -5.28 -16.89 -22.01
N PRO A 235 -5.74 -17.76 -22.93
CA PRO A 235 -5.39 -19.17 -22.86
C PRO A 235 -3.86 -19.22 -22.82
N HIS A 236 -3.30 -19.91 -21.83
CA HIS A 236 -1.88 -20.26 -21.84
C HIS A 236 -1.64 -21.14 -23.07
N ALA A 237 -1.38 -20.52 -24.22
CA ALA A 237 -0.83 -21.19 -25.39
C ALA A 237 0.57 -21.71 -24.97
N ARG A 238 0.92 -22.98 -25.03
CA ARG A 238 0.34 -24.22 -25.54
C ARG A 238 0.60 -25.33 -24.50
N PRO A 239 -0.08 -26.49 -24.52
CA PRO A 239 0.48 -27.69 -23.92
C PRO A 239 1.89 -27.89 -24.50
N GLU A 240 2.87 -28.21 -23.64
CA GLU A 240 4.16 -28.72 -24.11
C GLU A 240 3.89 -29.81 -25.15
N PRO A 241 4.61 -29.84 -26.29
CA PRO A 241 4.54 -31.00 -27.15
C PRO A 241 4.95 -32.19 -26.29
N ALA A 242 4.03 -33.15 -26.12
CA ALA A 242 4.35 -34.42 -25.50
C ALA A 242 5.60 -34.95 -26.21
N LEU A 243 6.70 -35.02 -25.47
CA LEU A 243 7.86 -35.79 -25.86
C LEU A 243 7.37 -37.24 -25.93
N ILE A 244 7.02 -37.67 -27.15
CA ILE A 244 6.87 -39.08 -27.46
C ILE A 244 8.28 -39.64 -27.38
N VAL A 245 8.59 -40.31 -26.28
CA VAL A 245 9.77 -41.17 -26.11
C VAL A 245 9.30 -42.61 -26.22
#